data_AF-A0A9P7J034-F1
#
_entry.id   AF-A0A9P7J034-F1
#
_cell.length_a   1.000
_cell.length_b   1.000
_cell.length_c   1.000
_cell.angle_alpha   90.00
_cell.angle_beta   90.00
_cell.angle_gamma   90.00
#
_symmetry.space_group_name_H-M   'P 1'
#
loop_
_entity.id
_entity.type
_entity.pdbx_description
1 polymer ?
#
loop_
_entity_poly.entity_id
_entity_poly.type
_entity_poly.pdbx_seq_one_letter_code
_entity_poly.pdbx_strand_id
1 'polypeptide(L)' 'LVNEISTLRRHAEAKFPGKYWKWAKEHSFESMLPGDVKARKDKQQSINAHLTERKLAEKVVSYSDKLFKQ' A
#
# COMPACT_ATOMS: atom_id res chain seq x y z
N LEU A 1 -5.81 11.65 16.91
CA LEU A 1 -4.97 10.43 16.87
C LEU A 1 -4.05 10.29 15.64
N VAL A 2 -4.54 9.95 14.44
CA VAL A 2 -3.64 9.62 13.29
C VAL A 2 -2.74 10.81 12.88
N ASN A 3 -3.28 12.04 12.92
CA ASN A 3 -2.54 13.25 12.57
C ASN A 3 -1.47 13.66 13.61
N GLU A 4 -1.71 13.36 14.88
CA GLU A 4 -0.75 13.67 15.95
C GLU A 4 0.43 12.70 15.91
N ILE A 5 0.16 11.42 15.66
CA ILE A 5 1.18 10.38 15.50
C ILE A 5 2.05 10.65 14.27
N SER A 6 1.46 11.09 13.16
CA SER A 6 2.22 11.44 11.96
C SER A 6 3.10 12.69 12.18
N THR A 7 2.62 13.65 12.98
CA THR A 7 3.38 14.86 13.34
C THR A 7 4.57 14.53 14.25
N LEU A 8 4.37 13.70 15.28
CA LEU A 8 5.46 13.25 16.17
C LEU A 8 6.55 12.47 15.42
N ARG A 9 6.16 11.59 14.50
CA ARG A 9 7.12 10.80 13.70
C ARG A 9 7.93 11.68 12.75
N ARG A 10 7.32 12.70 12.11
CA ARG A 10 8.06 13.69 11.31
C ARG A 10 9.03 14.52 12.15
N HIS A 11 8.61 14.94 13.35
CA HIS A 11 9.48 15.69 14.25
C HIS A 11 10.68 14.85 14.72
N ALA A 12 10.42 13.58 15.06
CA ALA A 12 11.47 12.63 15.43
C ALA A 12 12.47 12.39 14.30
N GLU A 13 11.97 12.25 13.07
CA GLU A 13 12.81 12.12 11.87
C GLU A 13 13.68 13.36 11.64
N ALA A 14 13.12 14.56 11.81
CA ALA A 14 13.86 15.80 11.57
C ALA A 14 14.91 16.09 12.65
N LYS A 15 14.60 15.82 13.93
CA LYS A 15 15.46 16.23 15.05
C LYS A 15 16.37 15.13 15.59
N PHE A 16 15.94 13.86 15.55
CA PHE A 16 16.66 12.77 16.22
C PHE A 16 16.47 11.39 15.55
N PRO A 17 16.72 11.27 14.23
CA PRO A 17 16.49 10.02 13.50
C PRO A 17 17.36 8.88 14.04
N GLY A 18 18.63 9.15 14.34
CA GLY A 18 19.56 8.14 14.86
C GLY A 18 19.19 7.58 16.23
N LYS A 19 18.65 8.41 17.15
CA LYS A 19 18.17 7.94 18.45
C LYS A 19 16.93 7.08 18.30
N TYR A 20 16.02 7.48 17.41
CA TYR A 20 14.81 6.71 17.12
C TYR A 20 15.15 5.34 16.53
N TRP A 21 16.07 5.26 15.57
CA TRP A 21 16.50 3.97 15.00
C TRP A 21 17.16 3.05 16.02
N LYS A 22 18.02 3.59 16.90
CA LYS A 22 18.62 2.79 17.98
C LYS A 22 17.55 2.21 18.90
N TRP A 23 16.62 3.05 19.36
CA TRP A 23 15.50 2.61 20.19
C TRP A 23 14.65 1.56 19.47
N ALA A 24 14.30 1.78 18.21
CA ALA A 24 13.52 0.84 17.41
C ALA A 24 14.24 -0.51 17.29
N LYS A 25 15.54 -0.51 17.01
CA LYS A 25 16.37 -1.73 16.91
C LYS A 25 16.46 -2.47 18.25
N GLU A 26 16.71 -1.76 19.35
CA GLU A 26 16.83 -2.34 20.69
C GLU A 26 15.53 -3.03 21.14
N HIS A 27 14.40 -2.47 20.76
CA HIS A 27 13.08 -2.99 21.14
C HIS A 27 12.46 -3.91 20.08
N SER A 28 13.21 -4.26 19.03
CA SER A 28 12.72 -5.05 17.89
C SER A 28 11.47 -4.47 17.21
N PHE A 29 11.33 -3.14 17.22
CA PHE A 29 10.27 -2.44 16.51
C PHE A 29 10.70 -2.05 15.10
N GLU A 30 9.74 -2.14 14.18
CA GLU A 30 9.91 -1.63 12.83
C GLU A 30 9.84 -0.10 12.82
N SER A 31 10.81 0.56 12.18
CA SER A 31 10.83 2.02 12.11
C SER A 31 9.62 2.55 11.33
N MET A 32 8.86 3.42 12.00
CA MET A 32 7.70 4.10 11.44
C MET A 32 7.99 5.55 11.04
N LEU A 33 9.28 5.92 10.92
CA LEU A 33 9.63 7.24 10.39
C LEU A 33 9.14 7.38 8.94
N PRO A 34 8.64 8.56 8.53
CA PRO A 34 8.11 8.78 7.20
C PRO A 34 9.05 8.35 6.06
N GLY A 35 10.35 8.63 6.16
CA GLY A 35 11.35 8.20 5.18
C GLY A 35 11.50 6.69 5.09
N ASP A 36 11.50 6.00 6.22
CA ASP A 36 11.60 4.52 6.26
C ASP A 36 10.32 3.85 5.73
N VAL A 37 9.16 4.42 6.05
CA VAL A 37 7.87 3.96 5.49
C VAL A 37 7.85 4.17 3.98
N LYS A 38 8.32 5.33 3.50
CA LYS A 38 8.40 5.63 2.06
C LYS A 38 9.34 4.65 1.35
N ALA A 39 10.55 4.46 1.87
CA ALA A 39 11.52 3.53 1.29
C ALA A 39 11.00 2.08 1.22
N ARG A 40 10.20 1.65 2.20
CA ARG A 40 9.53 0.33 2.15
C ARG A 40 8.46 0.26 1.06
N LYS A 41 7.63 1.30 0.94
CA LYS A 41 6.62 1.38 -0.12
C LYS A 41 7.25 1.40 -1.51
N ASP A 42 8.35 2.12 -1.68
CA ASP A 42 9.08 2.19 -2.94
C ASP A 42 9.70 0.85 -3.33
N LYS A 43 10.06 0.01 -2.33
CA LYS A 43 10.53 -1.37 -2.54
C LYS A 43 9.41 -2.38 -2.77
N GLN A 44 8.16 -2.04 -2.48
CA GLN A 44 7.05 -2.96 -2.63
C GLN A 44 6.82 -3.21 -4.13
N GLN A 45 6.98 -4.46 -4.56
CA GLN A 45 6.76 -4.85 -5.94
C GLN A 45 5.32 -4.57 -6.36
N SER A 46 5.14 -4.06 -7.58
CA SER A 46 3.82 -3.85 -8.17
C SER A 46 3.09 -5.20 -8.33
N ILE A 47 1.80 -5.23 -7.99
CA ILE A 47 0.91 -6.39 -8.18
C ILE A 47 0.91 -6.87 -9.64
N ASN A 48 1.28 -5.99 -10.59
CA ASN A 48 1.41 -6.31 -12.01
C ASN A 48 2.26 -7.55 -12.29
N ALA A 49 3.27 -7.86 -11.46
CA ALA A 49 4.10 -9.05 -11.62
C ALA A 49 3.31 -10.37 -11.52
N HIS A 50 2.14 -10.35 -10.87
CA HIS A 50 1.28 -11.51 -10.67
C HIS A 50 -0.06 -11.40 -11.41
N LEU A 51 -0.28 -10.32 -12.16
CA LEU A 51 -1.50 -10.16 -12.96
C LEU A 51 -1.30 -10.85 -14.31
N THR A 52 -2.11 -11.87 -14.59
CA THR A 52 -2.25 -12.42 -15.94
C THR A 52 -3.34 -11.66 -16.67
N GLU A 53 -3.09 -11.25 -17.91
CA GLU A 53 -4.12 -10.68 -18.77
C GLU A 53 -5.26 -11.69 -18.95
N ARG A 54 -6.39 -11.42 -18.29
CA ARG A 54 -7.62 -12.15 -18.53
C ARG A 54 -8.22 -11.56 -19.81
N LYS A 55 -8.21 -12.33 -20.90
CA LYS A 55 -9.05 -12.00 -22.06
C LYS A 55 -10.49 -11.90 -21.56
N LEU A 56 -11.02 -10.69 -21.54
CA LEU A 56 -12.45 -10.46 -21.38
C LEU A 56 -13.08 -11.09 -22.61
N ALA A 57 -13.46 -12.36 -22.50
CA ALA A 57 -14.47 -12.91 -23.39
C ALA A 57 -15.75 -12.17 -23.01
N GLU A 58 -15.95 -10.97 -23.56
CA GLU A 58 -17.27 -10.38 -23.66
C GLU A 58 -18.13 -11.44 -24.32
N LYS A 59 -18.95 -12.12 -23.51
CA LYS A 59 -20.08 -12.84 -24.04
C LYS A 59 -20.97 -11.77 -24.63
N VAL A 60 -20.80 -11.51 -25.92
CA VAL A 60 -21.78 -10.79 -26.72
C VAL A 60 -23.02 -11.69 -26.72
N VAL A 61 -23.88 -11.50 -25.71
CA VAL A 61 -25.21 -12.07 -25.71
C VAL A 61 -25.95 -11.29 -26.78
N SER A 62 -26.08 -11.87 -27.96
CA SER A 62 -26.94 -11.32 -28.99
C SER A 62 -28.35 -11.21 -28.42
N TYR A 63 -28.90 -10.00 -28.47
CA TYR A 63 -30.27 -9.77 -28.06
C TYR A 63 -31.19 -10.71 -28.86
N SER A 64 -31.99 -11.49 -28.15
CA SER A 64 -32.99 -12.39 -28.73
C SER A 64 -34.32 -12.14 -28.05
N ASP A 65 -35.34 -11.74 -28.83
CA ASP A 65 -36.70 -11.50 -28.35
C ASP A 65 -37.33 -12.70 -27.63
N LYS A 66 -36.79 -13.91 -27.83
CA LYS A 66 -37.23 -15.15 -27.16
C LYS A 66 -36.98 -15.13 -25.65
N LEU A 67 -36.00 -14.36 -25.17
CA LEU A 67 -35.67 -14.22 -23.74
C LEU A 67 -36.40 -13.05 -23.06
N PHE A 68 -36.99 -12.13 -23.85
CA PHE A 68 -37.63 -10.92 -23.34
C PHE A 68 -39.11 -11.12 -22.96
N LYS A 69 -39.72 -12.24 -23.37
CA LYS A 69 -41.11 -12.58 -23.05
C LYS A 69 -41.20 -13.80 -22.12
N GLN A 70 -40.86 -13.60 -20.84
CA GLN A 70 -41.38 -14.38 -19.73
C GLN A 70 -41.87 -13.44 -18.63
#